data_AF-A0AAF0VR18-F1
#
_entry.id   AF-A0AAF0VR18-F1
#
_cell.length_a   1.000
_cell.length_b   1.000
_cell.length_c   1.000
_cell.angle_alpha   90.00
_cell.angle_beta   90.00
_cell.angle_gamma   90.00
#
_symmetry.space_group_name_H-M   'P 1'
#
loop_
_entity.id
_entity.type
_entity.pdbx_description
1 polymer ?
#
loop_
_entity_poly.entity_id
_entity_poly.type
_entity_poly.pdbx_seq_one_letter_code
_entity_poly.pdbx_strand_id
1 'polypeptide(L)'
;MRARLSKLWVRNVIGAVAALVSIAVAIFTGLSDSWATYRHTVVPGGVVPRGQSGEADGYTWKIDATKYLNRSPRSYGPALPAGTVLRVVTVERTGPPPQKVVCNGVITDGKRRWKSQGVGGFTAPEGDGVTSLCSRIGLLQFTFLLPQDAVPTAMDIVQFDGRITVRLLL
;
A
#
# COMPACT_ATOMS: atom_id res chain seq x y z
N MET A 1 6.37 -39.41 49.87
CA MET A 1 6.44 -38.99 48.44
C MET A 1 5.37 -37.96 48.02
N ARG A 2 4.09 -38.07 48.44
CA ARG A 2 3.01 -37.13 48.04
C ARG A 2 3.27 -35.63 48.32
N ALA A 3 3.89 -35.27 49.44
CA ALA A 3 4.14 -33.86 49.80
C ALA A 3 5.23 -33.15 48.96
N ARG A 4 6.21 -33.89 48.42
CA ARG A 4 7.22 -33.30 47.50
C ARG A 4 6.65 -33.08 46.10
N LEU A 5 5.77 -33.98 45.65
CA LEU A 5 5.03 -33.84 44.39
C LEU A 5 4.10 -32.61 44.41
N SER A 6 3.42 -32.31 45.51
CA SER A 6 2.59 -31.10 45.60
C SER A 6 3.42 -29.81 45.58
N LYS A 7 4.59 -29.80 46.23
CA LYS A 7 5.46 -28.61 46.28
C LYS A 7 6.12 -28.29 44.93
N LEU A 8 6.52 -29.31 44.18
CA LEU A 8 7.00 -29.19 42.80
C LEU A 8 5.89 -28.71 41.86
N TRP A 9 4.69 -29.28 41.99
CA TRP A 9 3.54 -28.88 41.20
C TRP A 9 3.17 -27.40 41.42
N VAL A 10 3.11 -26.94 42.68
CA VAL A 10 2.86 -25.53 43.00
C VAL A 10 3.94 -24.61 42.40
N ARG A 11 5.22 -24.97 42.48
CA ARG A 11 6.30 -24.18 41.85
C ARG A 11 6.15 -24.09 40.33
N ASN A 12 5.79 -25.18 39.67
CA ASN A 12 5.57 -25.19 38.22
C ASN A 12 4.36 -24.35 37.83
N VAL A 13 3.27 -24.40 38.61
CA VAL A 13 2.09 -23.55 38.36
C VAL A 13 2.44 -22.07 38.52
N ILE A 14 3.13 -21.69 39.59
CA ILE A 14 3.57 -20.30 39.80
C ILE A 14 4.49 -19.85 38.66
N GLY A 15 5.44 -20.69 38.26
CA GLY A 15 6.33 -20.42 37.12
C GLY A 15 5.57 -20.25 35.81
N ALA A 16 4.57 -21.10 35.54
CA ALA A 16 3.73 -21.01 34.35
C ALA A 16 2.88 -19.73 34.35
N VAL A 17 2.27 -19.38 35.49
CA VAL A 17 1.50 -18.13 35.63
C VAL A 17 2.40 -16.91 35.42
N ALA A 18 3.58 -16.89 36.06
CA ALA A 18 4.53 -15.81 35.88
C ALA A 18 4.96 -15.67 34.41
N ALA A 19 5.27 -16.78 33.73
CA ALA A 19 5.60 -16.77 32.31
C ALA A 19 4.47 -16.24 31.43
N LEU A 20 3.22 -16.67 31.67
CA LEU A 20 2.05 -16.18 30.94
C LEU A 20 1.84 -14.68 31.13
N VAL A 21 2.00 -14.18 32.37
CA VAL A 21 1.90 -12.74 32.66
C VAL A 21 3.00 -11.97 31.94
N SER A 22 4.25 -12.45 31.96
CA SER A 22 5.36 -11.81 31.25
C SER A 22 5.12 -11.77 29.73
N ILE A 23 4.63 -12.87 29.13
CA ILE A 23 4.26 -12.91 27.71
C ILE A 23 3.15 -11.92 27.40
N ALA A 24 2.10 -11.88 28.23
CA ALA A 24 0.99 -10.94 28.05
C ALA A 24 1.50 -9.49 28.09
N VAL A 25 2.32 -9.14 29.09
CA VAL A 25 2.93 -7.80 29.18
C VAL A 25 3.72 -7.48 27.90
N ALA A 26 4.58 -8.38 27.43
CA ALA A 26 5.35 -8.16 26.21
C ALA A 26 4.48 -7.95 24.97
N ILE A 27 3.38 -8.70 24.84
CA ILE A 27 2.42 -8.54 23.74
C ILE A 27 1.73 -7.17 23.81
N PHE A 28 1.22 -6.79 24.98
CA PHE A 28 0.43 -5.57 25.15
C PHE A 28 1.26 -4.29 25.15
N THR A 29 2.54 -4.33 25.53
CA THR A 29 3.38 -3.11 25.60
C THR A 29 4.29 -2.93 24.38
N GLY A 30 4.66 -4.00 23.68
CA GLY A 30 5.61 -3.91 22.56
C GLY A 30 5.06 -4.37 21.21
N LEU A 31 4.20 -5.40 21.20
CA LEU A 31 3.81 -6.07 19.97
C LEU A 31 2.50 -5.54 19.38
N SER A 32 1.56 -5.06 20.20
CA SER A 32 0.24 -4.58 19.74
C SER A 32 0.36 -3.45 18.72
N ASP A 33 1.17 -2.45 19.03
CA ASP A 33 1.27 -1.22 18.23
C ASP A 33 2.05 -1.48 16.94
N SER A 34 3.11 -2.27 17.05
CA SER A 34 3.88 -2.76 15.90
C SER A 34 3.02 -3.60 14.96
N TRP A 35 2.18 -4.48 15.52
CA TRP A 35 1.25 -5.30 14.76
C TRP A 35 0.15 -4.48 14.10
N ALA A 36 -0.43 -3.51 14.80
CA ALA A 36 -1.43 -2.60 14.25
C ALA A 36 -0.83 -1.80 13.07
N THR A 37 0.37 -1.26 13.25
CA THR A 37 1.11 -0.54 12.21
C THR A 37 1.37 -1.43 11.00
N TYR A 38 1.87 -2.65 11.22
CA TYR A 38 2.06 -3.63 10.14
C TYR A 38 0.75 -3.95 9.43
N ARG A 39 -0.35 -4.16 10.17
CA ARG A 39 -1.67 -4.46 9.60
C ARG A 39 -2.14 -3.37 8.64
N HIS A 40 -1.86 -2.10 8.94
CA HIS A 40 -2.17 -0.99 8.04
C HIS A 40 -1.38 -0.98 6.72
N THR A 41 -0.26 -1.72 6.63
CA THR A 41 0.53 -1.87 5.40
C THR A 41 0.05 -3.03 4.51
N VAL A 42 -0.80 -3.92 5.04
CA VAL A 42 -1.29 -5.11 4.32
C VAL A 42 -2.81 -5.13 4.14
N VAL A 43 -3.56 -4.51 5.06
CA VAL A 43 -5.01 -4.33 4.98
C VAL A 43 -5.31 -2.89 4.55
N PRO A 44 -5.97 -2.69 3.40
CA PRO A 44 -6.35 -1.37 2.95
C PRO A 44 -7.45 -0.76 3.81
N GLY A 45 -7.45 0.57 3.96
CA GLY A 45 -8.54 1.30 4.60
C GLY A 45 -9.88 1.21 3.85
N GLY A 46 -9.84 1.02 2.53
CA GLY A 46 -11.00 0.74 1.69
C GLY A 46 -10.61 0.00 0.40
N VAL A 47 -11.55 -0.75 -0.18
CA VAL A 47 -11.37 -1.44 -1.47
C VAL A 47 -12.43 -0.94 -2.44
N VAL A 48 -11.98 -0.45 -3.60
CA VAL A 48 -12.84 0.04 -4.67
C VAL A 48 -12.84 -0.99 -5.80
N PRO A 49 -14.01 -1.58 -6.14
CA PRO A 49 -14.11 -2.50 -7.26
C PRO A 49 -13.77 -1.85 -8.61
N ARG A 50 -13.36 -2.68 -9.57
CA ARG A 50 -13.02 -2.21 -10.91
C ARG A 50 -14.18 -1.48 -11.56
N GLY A 51 -13.91 -0.31 -12.12
CA GLY A 51 -14.90 0.53 -12.82
C GLY A 51 -15.90 1.23 -11.89
N GLN A 52 -15.77 1.08 -10.57
CA GLN A 52 -16.61 1.74 -9.59
C GLN A 52 -15.89 2.89 -8.89
N SER A 53 -16.66 3.74 -8.24
CA SER A 53 -16.18 4.71 -7.25
C SER A 53 -16.37 4.14 -5.84
N GLY A 54 -15.49 4.50 -4.91
CA GLY A 54 -15.68 4.17 -3.50
C GLY A 54 -14.93 5.12 -2.56
N GLU A 55 -15.26 5.05 -1.29
CA GLU A 55 -14.76 5.99 -0.29
C GLU A 55 -13.67 5.37 0.58
N ALA A 56 -12.64 6.17 0.89
CA ALA A 56 -11.59 5.81 1.83
C ALA A 56 -10.86 7.06 2.35
N ASP A 57 -10.60 7.11 3.66
CA ASP A 57 -9.86 8.20 4.34
C ASP A 57 -10.47 9.59 4.09
N GLY A 58 -11.80 9.66 3.93
CA GLY A 58 -12.55 10.91 3.69
C GLY A 58 -12.57 11.41 2.25
N TYR A 59 -12.10 10.62 1.29
CA TYR A 59 -12.14 10.95 -0.14
C TYR A 59 -12.89 9.89 -0.94
N THR A 60 -13.46 10.29 -2.06
CA THR A 60 -13.94 9.37 -3.09
C THR A 60 -12.83 9.11 -4.10
N TRP A 61 -12.65 7.83 -4.44
CA TRP A 61 -11.62 7.33 -5.33
C TRP A 61 -12.24 6.54 -6.47
N LYS A 62 -11.71 6.72 -7.67
CA LYS A 62 -12.11 5.97 -8.87
C LYS A 62 -10.94 5.85 -9.82
N ILE A 63 -10.79 4.69 -10.48
CA ILE A 63 -9.89 4.59 -11.64
C ILE A 63 -10.61 5.26 -12.82
N ASP A 64 -10.00 6.31 -13.33
CA ASP A 64 -10.49 7.02 -14.52
C ASP A 64 -10.01 6.33 -15.79
N ALA A 65 -8.69 6.11 -15.90
CA ALA A 65 -8.09 5.53 -17.09
C ALA A 65 -6.85 4.68 -16.78
N THR A 66 -6.59 3.70 -17.63
CA THR A 66 -5.33 2.96 -17.63
C THR A 66 -4.76 2.89 -19.04
N LYS A 67 -3.47 3.20 -19.19
CA LYS A 67 -2.76 3.17 -20.47
C LYS A 67 -1.52 2.28 -20.38
N TYR A 68 -1.19 1.62 -21.48
CA TYR A 68 0.03 0.84 -21.65
C TYR A 68 0.93 1.56 -22.66
N LEU A 69 2.20 1.74 -22.31
CA LEU A 69 3.21 2.30 -23.20
C LEU A 69 4.37 1.31 -23.29
N ASN A 70 4.66 0.87 -24.51
CA ASN A 70 5.77 -0.04 -24.82
C ASN A 70 7.07 0.70 -25.18
N ARG A 71 7.07 2.03 -25.09
CA ARG A 71 8.21 2.90 -25.37
C ARG A 71 8.25 4.07 -24.41
N SER A 72 9.44 4.66 -24.24
CA SER A 72 9.60 5.87 -23.43
C SER A 72 8.72 6.99 -24.00
N PRO A 73 7.88 7.64 -23.18
CA PRO A 73 6.95 8.67 -23.64
C PRO A 73 7.60 10.04 -23.83
N ARG A 74 8.87 10.22 -23.44
CA ARG A 74 9.65 11.41 -23.74
C ARG A 74 10.65 11.12 -24.85
N SER A 75 10.80 12.07 -25.77
CA SER A 75 11.94 12.13 -26.71
C SER A 75 13.29 12.26 -25.98
N TYR A 76 13.25 12.64 -24.69
CA TYR A 76 14.39 12.81 -23.80
C TYR A 76 14.22 11.90 -22.58
N GLY A 77 15.00 10.82 -22.56
CA GLY A 77 15.06 9.82 -21.49
C GLY A 77 15.66 8.52 -22.06
N PRO A 78 16.31 7.68 -21.23
CA PRO A 78 16.81 6.41 -21.70
C PRO A 78 15.67 5.53 -22.22
N ALA A 79 15.98 4.61 -23.14
CA ALA A 79 15.04 3.58 -23.56
C ALA A 79 14.56 2.78 -22.34
N LEU A 80 13.35 2.22 -22.43
CA LEU A 80 12.87 1.31 -21.40
C LEU A 80 13.83 0.12 -21.31
N PRO A 81 14.13 -0.39 -20.10
CA PRO A 81 14.87 -1.63 -19.93
C PRO A 81 14.23 -2.76 -20.74
N ALA A 82 15.05 -3.68 -21.26
CA ALA A 82 14.56 -4.79 -22.06
C ALA A 82 13.51 -5.62 -21.28
N GLY A 83 12.42 -5.99 -21.95
CA GLY A 83 11.32 -6.76 -21.34
C GLY A 83 10.44 -5.97 -20.38
N THR A 84 10.51 -4.63 -20.38
CA THR A 84 9.68 -3.78 -19.53
C THR A 84 8.73 -2.88 -20.32
N VAL A 85 7.66 -2.48 -19.65
CA VAL A 85 6.57 -1.64 -20.16
C VAL A 85 6.21 -0.60 -19.12
N LEU A 86 5.64 0.52 -19.56
CA LEU A 86 5.03 1.48 -18.65
C LEU A 86 3.52 1.26 -18.58
N ARG A 87 3.02 1.09 -17.36
CA ARG A 87 1.59 1.18 -17.05
C ARG A 87 1.34 2.56 -16.45
N VAL A 88 0.46 3.33 -17.08
CA VAL A 88 -0.01 4.62 -16.55
C VAL A 88 -1.42 4.40 -16.04
N VAL A 89 -1.67 4.80 -14.79
CA VAL A 89 -2.99 4.74 -14.17
C VAL A 89 -3.36 6.15 -13.75
N THR A 90 -4.52 6.60 -14.24
CA THR A 90 -5.15 7.85 -13.83
C THR A 90 -6.24 7.52 -12.82
N VAL A 91 -6.16 8.15 -11.66
CA VAL A 91 -7.08 7.97 -10.54
C VAL A 91 -7.74 9.30 -10.27
N GLU A 92 -9.07 9.33 -10.30
CA GLU A 92 -9.82 10.48 -9.84
C GLU A 92 -9.94 10.44 -8.32
N ARG A 93 -9.60 11.57 -7.68
CA ARG A 93 -9.82 11.81 -6.25
C ARG A 93 -10.67 13.05 -6.06
N THR A 94 -11.82 12.88 -5.43
CA THR A 94 -12.71 13.99 -5.05
C THR A 94 -12.97 13.99 -3.55
N GLY A 95 -13.36 15.15 -3.01
CA GLY A 95 -13.55 15.36 -1.58
C GLY A 95 -13.00 16.71 -1.11
N PRO A 96 -12.78 16.87 0.21
CA PRO A 96 -12.21 18.10 0.76
C PRO A 96 -10.77 18.33 0.26
N PRO A 97 -10.23 19.56 0.38
CA PRO A 97 -8.84 19.83 0.08
C PRO A 97 -7.91 18.89 0.88
N PRO A 98 -6.93 18.24 0.22
CA PRO A 98 -6.13 17.22 0.86
C PRO A 98 -5.27 17.84 1.96
N GLN A 99 -5.48 17.38 3.20
CA GLN A 99 -4.70 17.82 4.36
C GLN A 99 -3.29 17.22 4.38
N LYS A 100 -3.10 16.08 3.69
CA LYS A 100 -1.83 15.37 3.55
C LYS A 100 -1.37 15.39 2.10
N VAL A 101 -0.11 15.76 1.89
CA VAL A 101 0.48 16.00 0.56
C VAL A 101 1.08 14.72 -0.06
N VAL A 102 1.12 13.60 0.66
CA VAL A 102 1.78 12.37 0.17
C VAL A 102 0.76 11.34 -0.29
N CYS A 103 0.82 10.98 -1.58
CA CYS A 103 0.15 9.80 -2.12
C CYS A 103 1.11 9.07 -3.07
N ASN A 104 1.55 7.88 -2.67
CA ASN A 104 2.40 7.03 -3.51
C ASN A 104 1.52 5.95 -4.13
N GLY A 105 1.74 5.65 -5.41
CA GLY A 105 1.11 4.53 -6.07
C GLY A 105 1.92 3.25 -5.86
N VAL A 106 1.26 2.14 -5.54
CA VAL A 106 1.87 0.80 -5.54
C VAL A 106 0.98 -0.16 -6.31
N ILE A 107 1.43 -0.65 -7.45
CA ILE A 107 0.67 -1.61 -8.26
C ILE A 107 1.10 -3.05 -7.94
N THR A 108 0.19 -4.01 -8.01
CA THR A 108 0.43 -5.42 -7.65
C THR A 108 -0.23 -6.39 -8.61
N ASP A 109 0.43 -7.52 -8.85
CA ASP A 109 -0.12 -8.71 -9.55
C ASP A 109 -0.59 -9.79 -8.56
N GLY A 110 -0.62 -9.47 -7.26
CA GLY A 110 -0.92 -10.40 -6.17
C GLY A 110 0.30 -11.16 -5.63
N LYS A 111 1.42 -11.18 -6.35
CA LYS A 111 2.68 -11.82 -5.93
C LYS A 111 3.82 -10.82 -5.73
N ARG A 112 3.88 -9.82 -6.61
CA ARG A 112 4.92 -8.79 -6.72
C ARG A 112 4.27 -7.42 -6.65
N ARG A 113 5.04 -6.46 -6.15
CA ARG A 113 4.59 -5.06 -5.98
C ARG A 113 5.61 -4.12 -6.60
N TRP A 114 5.12 -3.11 -7.31
CA TRP A 114 5.96 -2.09 -7.95
C TRP A 114 5.52 -0.71 -7.52
N LYS A 115 6.49 0.13 -7.14
CA LYS A 115 6.25 1.53 -6.79
C LYS A 115 6.08 2.38 -8.04
N SER A 116 5.24 3.40 -7.94
CA SER A 116 5.13 4.42 -8.99
C SER A 116 6.46 5.14 -9.18
N GLN A 117 6.77 5.48 -10.42
CA GLN A 117 7.94 6.26 -10.80
C GLN A 117 7.76 7.70 -10.32
N GLY A 118 8.81 8.25 -9.72
CA GLY A 118 8.85 9.65 -9.30
C GLY A 118 9.15 10.61 -10.45
N VAL A 119 9.09 11.91 -10.16
CA VAL A 119 9.53 12.95 -11.10
C VAL A 119 11.00 12.73 -11.44
N GLY A 120 11.33 12.63 -12.73
CA GLY A 120 12.69 12.34 -13.22
C GLY A 120 12.97 10.86 -13.53
N GLY A 121 12.07 9.94 -13.17
CA GLY A 121 12.13 8.52 -13.57
C GLY A 121 11.47 8.26 -14.93
N PHE A 122 11.08 6.99 -15.17
CA PHE A 122 10.30 6.61 -16.35
C PHE A 122 8.84 7.02 -16.19
N THR A 123 8.56 8.32 -16.29
CA THR A 123 7.25 8.89 -15.99
C THR A 123 6.59 9.42 -17.25
N ALA A 124 5.33 9.06 -17.48
CA ALA A 124 4.56 9.62 -18.57
C ALA A 124 4.37 11.12 -18.38
N PRO A 125 4.40 11.93 -19.46
CA PRO A 125 4.06 13.34 -19.37
C PRO A 125 2.65 13.49 -18.82
N GLU A 126 2.46 14.52 -18.01
CA GLU A 126 1.13 14.92 -17.54
C GLU A 126 0.34 15.50 -18.73
N GLY A 127 -0.92 15.10 -18.85
CA GLY A 127 -1.87 15.68 -19.81
C GLY A 127 -2.71 16.77 -19.16
N ASP A 128 -3.58 17.40 -19.94
CA ASP A 128 -4.44 18.47 -19.45
C ASP A 128 -5.33 18.02 -18.28
N GLY A 129 -5.28 18.76 -17.18
CA GLY A 129 -6.08 18.50 -15.97
C GLY A 129 -5.63 17.30 -15.13
N VAL A 130 -4.53 16.64 -15.51
CA VAL A 130 -3.96 15.49 -14.78
C VAL A 130 -2.67 15.92 -14.10
N THR A 131 -2.43 15.47 -12.87
CA THR A 131 -1.18 15.76 -12.16
C THR A 131 -0.63 14.55 -11.41
N SER A 132 0.69 14.44 -11.30
CA SER A 132 1.33 13.52 -10.37
C SER A 132 1.44 14.10 -8.95
N LEU A 133 1.03 15.36 -8.76
CA LEU A 133 1.09 16.06 -7.48
C LEU A 133 -0.15 15.76 -6.63
N CYS A 134 0.08 15.09 -5.51
CA CYS A 134 -0.95 14.72 -4.53
C CYS A 134 -1.48 15.89 -3.68
N SER A 135 -1.05 17.13 -3.94
CA SER A 135 -1.50 18.33 -3.21
C SER A 135 -2.87 18.84 -3.67
N ARG A 136 -3.46 18.28 -4.73
CA ARG A 136 -4.73 18.74 -5.30
C ARG A 136 -5.74 17.62 -5.47
N ILE A 137 -7.02 17.95 -5.38
CA ILE A 137 -8.10 17.07 -5.85
C ILE A 137 -8.11 17.01 -7.39
N GLY A 138 -8.82 16.04 -7.96
CA GLY A 138 -8.94 15.84 -9.40
C GLY A 138 -8.22 14.58 -9.87
N LEU A 139 -7.71 14.62 -11.12
CA LEU A 139 -7.09 13.49 -11.78
C LEU A 139 -5.62 13.38 -11.39
N LEU A 140 -5.29 12.28 -10.72
CA LEU A 140 -3.94 11.92 -10.29
C LEU A 140 -3.33 10.89 -11.25
N GLN A 141 -2.12 11.11 -11.74
CA GLN A 141 -1.42 10.18 -12.61
C GLN A 141 -0.28 9.46 -11.89
N PHE A 142 -0.28 8.14 -12.03
CA PHE A 142 0.77 7.26 -11.53
C PHE A 142 1.34 6.45 -12.69
N THR A 143 2.65 6.49 -12.86
CA THR A 143 3.35 5.67 -13.87
C THR A 143 4.11 4.56 -13.18
N PHE A 144 4.06 3.35 -13.72
CA PHE A 144 4.75 2.17 -13.19
C PHE A 144 5.59 1.53 -14.29
N LEU A 145 6.84 1.19 -13.97
CA LEU A 145 7.68 0.36 -14.81
C LEU A 145 7.49 -1.11 -14.41
N LEU A 146 6.95 -1.92 -15.32
CA LEU A 146 6.60 -3.31 -15.06
C LEU A 146 7.32 -4.23 -16.05
N PRO A 147 7.60 -5.48 -15.67
CA PRO A 147 7.86 -6.55 -16.64
C PRO A 147 6.69 -6.67 -17.63
N GLN A 148 6.97 -6.97 -18.91
CA GLN A 148 5.93 -7.03 -19.94
C GLN A 148 4.86 -8.11 -19.67
N ASP A 149 5.25 -9.16 -18.95
CA ASP A 149 4.42 -10.32 -18.58
C ASP A 149 3.64 -10.10 -17.27
N ALA A 150 3.87 -8.99 -16.57
CA ALA A 150 3.13 -8.67 -15.37
C ALA A 150 1.67 -8.34 -15.71
N VAL A 151 0.73 -8.96 -14.98
CA VAL A 151 -0.71 -8.72 -15.10
C VAL A 151 -1.21 -8.11 -13.79
N PRO A 152 -1.22 -6.77 -13.65
CA PRO A 152 -1.73 -6.12 -12.45
C PRO A 152 -3.19 -6.43 -12.16
N THR A 153 -3.50 -6.70 -10.89
CA THR A 153 -4.87 -6.93 -10.41
C THR A 153 -5.39 -5.79 -9.55
N ALA A 154 -4.49 -5.01 -8.94
CA ALA A 154 -4.86 -3.88 -8.10
C ALA A 154 -3.75 -2.83 -8.03
N MET A 155 -4.15 -1.62 -7.64
CA MET A 155 -3.27 -0.52 -7.28
C MET A 155 -3.66 0.03 -5.91
N ASP A 156 -2.68 0.14 -5.03
CA ASP A 156 -2.82 0.75 -3.72
C ASP A 156 -2.34 2.20 -3.76
N ILE A 157 -3.10 3.09 -3.12
CA ILE A 157 -2.62 4.42 -2.75
C ILE A 157 -2.10 4.32 -1.32
N VAL A 158 -0.82 4.64 -1.13
CA VAL A 158 -0.13 4.51 0.15
C VAL A 158 0.40 5.85 0.66
N GLN A 159 0.40 6.00 1.98
CA GLN A 159 1.00 7.14 2.68
C GLN A 159 2.53 6.94 2.81
N PHE A 160 3.21 7.96 3.34
CA PHE A 160 4.68 7.91 3.52
C PHE A 160 5.14 6.76 4.43
N ASP A 161 4.33 6.41 5.43
CA ASP A 161 4.54 5.31 6.38
C ASP A 161 4.21 3.92 5.79
N GLY A 162 3.78 3.85 4.52
CA GLY A 162 3.39 2.60 3.86
C GLY A 162 1.97 2.15 4.17
N ARG A 163 1.19 2.91 4.96
CA ARG A 163 -0.23 2.62 5.19
C ARG A 163 -1.00 2.67 3.88
N ILE A 164 -1.78 1.64 3.59
CA ILE A 164 -2.65 1.60 2.42
C ILE A 164 -3.93 2.37 2.73
N THR A 165 -4.10 3.54 2.12
CA THR A 165 -5.33 4.33 2.20
C THR A 165 -6.47 3.63 1.47
N VAL A 166 -6.25 3.29 0.20
CA VAL A 166 -7.26 2.64 -0.64
C VAL A 166 -6.62 1.65 -1.59
N ARG A 167 -7.31 0.54 -1.85
CA ARG A 167 -6.99 -0.43 -2.89
C ARG A 167 -8.00 -0.31 -4.03
N LEU A 168 -7.52 0.00 -5.22
CA LEU A 168 -8.29 0.12 -6.45
C LEU A 168 -8.09 -1.14 -7.30
N LEU A 169 -9.16 -1.87 -7.61
CA LEU A 169 -9.05 -3.08 -8.44
C LEU A 169 -8.99 -2.71 -9.94
N LEU A 170 -8.10 -3.37 -10.69
CA LEU A 170 -7.74 -3.03 -12.08
C LEU A 170 -8.43 -3.90 -13.15
#